data_AF-A0A3D8GWZ7-F1
#
_entry.id   AF-A0A3D8GWZ7-F1
#
_cell.length_a   1.000
_cell.length_b   1.000
_cell.length_c   1.000
_cell.angle_alpha   90.00
_cell.angle_beta   90.00
_cell.angle_gamma   90.00
#
_symmetry.space_group_name_H-M   'P 1'
#
loop_
_entity.id
_entity.type
_entity.pdbx_description
1 polymer ?
#
loop_
_entity_poly.entity_id
_entity_poly.type
_entity_poly.pdbx_seq_one_letter_code
_entity_poly.pdbx_strand_id
1 'polypeptide(L)' 'MLAANISGNRIKIARKDLKMDQIDLSAAIELEHGLKITQSDISEIERGVRGVKDFELDIIARVLNVSPLWLLRGNEE' A
#
# COMPACT_ATOMS: atom_id res chain seq x y z
N MET A 1 -16.06 -4.89 -13.30
CA MET A 1 -16.20 -3.80 -12.31
C MET A 1 -14.85 -3.11 -12.24
N LEU A 2 -14.80 -1.77 -12.25
CA LEU A 2 -13.53 -1.05 -12.08
C LEU A 2 -13.00 -1.31 -10.66
N ALA A 3 -11.71 -1.56 -10.53
CA ALA A 3 -11.07 -1.69 -9.21
C ALA A 3 -11.20 -0.38 -8.44
N ALA A 4 -11.35 -0.47 -7.11
CA ALA A 4 -11.47 0.70 -6.24
C ALA A 4 -10.15 1.50 -6.11
N ASN A 5 -9.02 0.90 -6.50
CA ASN A 5 -7.72 1.56 -6.58
C ASN A 5 -6.86 0.95 -7.72
N ILE A 6 -5.84 1.70 -8.13
CA ILE A 6 -4.85 1.27 -9.14
C ILE A 6 -3.48 0.90 -8.53
N SER A 7 -3.27 1.18 -7.25
CA SER A 7 -1.98 1.04 -6.56
C SER A 7 -1.78 -0.32 -5.89
N GLY A 8 -2.86 -1.06 -5.63
CA GLY A 8 -2.87 -2.27 -4.81
C GLY A 8 -1.89 -3.34 -5.27
N ASN A 9 -1.83 -3.60 -6.58
CA ASN A 9 -0.88 -4.59 -7.11
C ASN A 9 0.58 -4.17 -6.87
N ARG A 10 0.91 -2.87 -6.98
CA ARG A 10 2.26 -2.37 -6.75
C ARG A 10 2.62 -2.31 -5.27
N ILE A 11 1.65 -1.98 -4.41
CA ILE A 11 1.79 -2.10 -2.94
C ILE A 11 2.17 -3.54 -2.56
N LYS A 12 1.49 -4.53 -3.15
CA LYS A 12 1.81 -5.94 -2.92
C LYS A 12 3.22 -6.32 -3.38
N ILE A 13 3.64 -5.84 -4.55
CA ILE A 13 4.99 -6.08 -5.08
C ILE A 13 6.04 -5.51 -4.13
N ALA A 14 6.00 -4.21 -3.84
CA ALA A 14 6.98 -3.57 -2.97
C ALA A 14 7.01 -4.17 -1.55
N ARG A 15 5.85 -4.52 -0.99
CA ARG A 15 5.77 -5.22 0.30
C ARG A 15 6.46 -6.57 0.27
N LYS A 16 6.25 -7.37 -0.79
CA LYS A 16 6.88 -8.68 -0.93
C LYS A 16 8.37 -8.59 -1.23
N ASP A 17 8.83 -7.55 -1.91
CA ASP A 17 10.26 -7.28 -2.10
C ASP A 17 10.98 -7.00 -0.77
N LEU A 18 10.28 -6.37 0.19
CA LEU A 18 10.74 -6.21 1.57
C LEU A 18 10.51 -7.44 2.46
N LYS A 19 10.00 -8.56 1.91
CA LYS A 19 9.65 -9.79 2.64
C LYS A 19 8.65 -9.60 3.77
N MET A 20 7.82 -8.57 3.68
CA MET A 20 6.77 -8.28 4.66
C MET A 20 5.51 -9.07 4.32
N ASP A 21 4.83 -9.60 5.33
CA ASP A 21 3.43 -9.99 5.24
C ASP A 21 2.50 -8.78 5.41
N GLN A 22 1.21 -8.96 5.13
CA GLN A 22 0.25 -7.86 5.21
C GLN A 22 0.14 -7.29 6.63
N ILE A 23 0.31 -8.16 7.64
CA ILE A 23 0.32 -7.76 9.04
C ILE A 23 1.57 -6.93 9.38
N ASP A 24 2.71 -7.20 8.76
CA ASP A 24 3.93 -6.43 8.97
C ASP A 24 3.79 -5.01 8.41
N LEU A 25 3.18 -4.86 7.23
CA LEU A 25 2.92 -3.53 6.64
C LEU A 25 1.92 -2.75 7.50
N SER A 26 0.86 -3.42 7.96
CA SER A 26 -0.12 -2.86 8.89
C SER A 26 0.56 -2.35 10.17
N ALA A 27 1.42 -3.17 10.78
CA ALA A 27 2.13 -2.81 12.00
C ALA A 27 3.12 -1.65 11.78
N ALA A 28 3.88 -1.66 10.68
CA ALA A 28 4.84 -0.60 10.37
C ALA A 28 4.15 0.76 10.15
N ILE A 29 3.02 0.77 9.42
CA ILE A 29 2.22 1.99 9.21
C ILE A 29 1.72 2.57 10.54
N GLU A 30 1.23 1.73 11.45
CA GLU A 30 0.76 2.20 12.76
C GLU A 30 1.93 2.70 13.64
N LEU A 31 3.05 1.97 13.67
CA LEU A 31 4.21 2.32 14.50
C LEU A 31 4.92 3.60 14.02
N GLU A 32 5.07 3.80 12.71
CA GLU A 32 5.83 4.91 12.14
C GLU A 32 4.98 6.18 11.95
N HIS A 33 3.67 6.02 11.69
CA HIS A 33 2.81 7.13 11.28
C HIS A 33 1.52 7.26 12.10
N GLY A 34 1.24 6.35 13.03
CA GLY A 34 0.03 6.38 13.86
C GLY A 34 -1.27 6.13 13.08
N LEU A 35 -1.19 5.70 11.82
CA LEU A 35 -2.34 5.40 10.99
C LEU A 35 -2.80 3.97 11.27
N LYS A 36 -4.04 3.82 11.73
CA LYS A 36 -4.66 2.49 11.93
C LYS A 36 -5.19 1.95 10.61
N ILE A 37 -4.44 1.02 10.02
CA ILE A 37 -4.86 0.21 8.87
C ILE A 37 -4.64 -1.26 9.21
N THR A 38 -5.67 -2.09 9.08
CA THR A 38 -5.60 -3.50 9.49
C THR A 38 -4.99 -4.38 8.39
N GLN A 39 -4.57 -5.59 8.71
CA GLN A 39 -4.20 -6.60 7.71
C GLN A 39 -5.30 -6.81 6.65
N SER A 40 -6.58 -6.82 7.07
CA SER A 40 -7.73 -6.97 6.17
C SER A 40 -7.85 -5.79 5.22
N ASP A 41 -7.66 -4.56 5.70
CA ASP A 41 -7.64 -3.36 4.85
C ASP A 41 -6.52 -3.46 3.81
N ILE A 42 -5.30 -3.86 4.20
CA ILE A 42 -4.18 -4.08 3.27
C ILE A 42 -4.55 -5.14 2.23
N SER A 43 -5.17 -6.25 2.64
CA SER A 43 -5.63 -7.30 1.72
C SER A 43 -6.69 -6.82 0.73
N GLU A 44 -7.62 -5.98 1.17
CA GLU A 44 -8.62 -5.37 0.28
C GLU A 44 -8.02 -4.36 -0.67
N ILE A 45 -7.05 -3.56 -0.22
CA ILE A 45 -6.30 -2.63 -1.07
C ILE A 45 -5.54 -3.40 -2.15
N GLU A 46 -4.79 -4.43 -1.78
CA GLU A 46 -4.01 -5.23 -2.73
C GLU A 46 -4.88 -5.94 -3.78
N ARG A 47 -6.12 -6.28 -3.43
CA ARG A 47 -7.10 -6.89 -4.35
C ARG A 47 -7.93 -5.87 -5.14
N GLY A 48 -7.76 -4.57 -4.88
CA GLY A 48 -8.54 -3.53 -5.54
C GLY A 48 -10.00 -3.43 -5.06
N VAL A 49 -10.32 -3.97 -3.88
CA VAL A 49 -11.66 -3.94 -3.29
C VAL A 49 -11.90 -2.62 -2.55
N ARG A 50 -10.90 -2.14 -1.82
CA ARG A 50 -10.94 -0.88 -1.06
C ARG A 50 -10.14 0.20 -1.79
N GLY A 51 -10.63 1.43 -1.80
CA GLY A 51 -9.86 2.58 -2.27
C GLY A 51 -8.64 2.87 -1.39
N VAL A 52 -7.74 3.72 -1.87
CA VAL A 52 -6.61 4.25 -1.09
C VAL A 52 -6.69 5.76 -1.12
N LYS A 53 -6.74 6.41 0.05
CA LYS A 53 -6.71 7.88 0.14
C LYS A 53 -5.30 8.38 -0.15
N ASP A 54 -5.17 9.63 -0.55
CA ASP A 54 -3.87 10.25 -0.88
C ASP A 54 -2.84 10.17 0.26
N PHE A 55 -3.24 10.46 1.49
CA PHE A 55 -2.36 10.36 2.66
C PHE A 55 -2.01 8.91 3.01
N GLU A 56 -2.94 7.96 2.80
CA GLU A 56 -2.65 6.53 2.98
C GLU A 56 -1.61 6.09 1.96
N LEU A 57 -1.73 6.53 0.71
CA LEU A 57 -0.80 6.21 -0.36
C LEU A 57 0.61 6.78 -0.08
N ASP A 58 0.71 8.03 0.38
CA ASP A 58 1.99 8.66 0.74
C ASP A 58 2.67 7.90 1.90
N ILE A 59 1.91 7.54 2.94
CA ILE A 59 2.43 6.77 4.08
C ILE A 59 2.88 5.37 3.65
N ILE A 60 2.06 4.65 2.87
CA ILE A 60 2.41 3.32 2.37
C ILE A 60 3.69 3.40 1.52
N ALA A 61 3.84 4.44 0.69
CA ALA A 61 5.04 4.64 -0.12
C ALA A 61 6.30 4.84 0.75
N ARG A 62 6.20 5.63 1.83
CA ARG A 62 7.31 5.85 2.78
C ARG A 62 7.73 4.56 3.47
N VAL A 63 6.77 3.82 4.04
CA VAL A 63 7.04 2.54 4.72
C VAL A 63 7.64 1.51 3.78
N LEU A 64 7.16 1.47 2.53
CA LEU A 64 7.69 0.56 1.50
C LEU A 64 8.96 1.08 0.81
N ASN A 65 9.47 2.25 1.21
CA ASN A 65 10.64 2.91 0.64
C ASN A 65 10.59 3.03 -0.90
N VAL A 66 9.44 3.47 -1.43
CA VAL A 66 9.20 3.71 -2.86
C VAL A 66 8.57 5.09 -3.09
N SER A 67 8.56 5.56 -4.33
CA SER A 67 7.83 6.78 -4.70
C SER A 67 6.31 6.55 -4.72
N PRO A 68 5.48 7.48 -4.21
CA PRO A 68 4.03 7.42 -4.39
C PRO A 68 3.62 7.35 -5.87
N LEU A 69 4.38 8.01 -6.76
CA LEU A 69 4.14 7.96 -8.20
C LEU A 69 4.39 6.55 -8.76
N TRP A 70 5.41 5.85 -8.25
CA TRP A 70 5.67 4.47 -8.62
C TRP A 70 4.51 3.56 -8.20
N LEU A 71 3.91 3.77 -7.01
CA LEU A 71 2.71 3.00 -6.63
C LEU A 71 1.53 3.23 -7.59
N LEU A 72 1.40 4.44 -8.14
CA LEU A 72 0.33 4.79 -9.09
C LEU A 72 0.59 4.26 -10.51
N ARG A 73 1.82 4.40 -11.02
CA ARG A 73 2.13 4.22 -12.45
C ARG A 73 3.28 3.26 -12.75
N GLY A 74 4.08 2.90 -11.75
CA GLY A 74 5.27 2.07 -11.94
C GLY A 74 6.40 2.89 -12.56
N ASN A 75 7.18 2.26 -13.45
CA ASN A 75 8.29 2.90 -14.15
C ASN A 75 7.84 3.65 -15.43
N GLU A 76 6.53 3.70 -15.69
CA GLU A 76 5.97 4.45 -16.80
C GLU A 76 5.68 5.89 -16.31
N GLU A 77 6.18 6.89 -17.03
CA GLU A 77 5.87 8.32 -16.81
C GLU A 77 4.39 8.64 -17.07
#